data_AF-A0A3D4EA86-F1
#
_entry.id   AF-A0A3D4EA86-F1
#
_cell.length_a   1.000
_cell.length_b   1.000
_cell.length_c   1.000
_cell.angle_alpha   90.00
_cell.angle_beta   90.00
_cell.angle_gamma   90.00
#
_symmetry.space_group_name_H-M   'P 1'
#
loop_
_entity.id
_entity.type
_entity.pdbx_description
1 polymer ?
#
loop_
_entity_poly.entity_id
_entity_poly.type
_entity_poly.pdbx_seq_one_letter_code
_entity_poly.pdbx_strand_id
1 'polypeptide(L)'
;MKSKLLNAGISLLLCVGVSAQQTSSKVGYVDPFIGTDGMGHTFPGACVPFGGVQLSPDTDTIPHNVNGKYQPRVYEYCAGYRYSDPTIVGFSHTHFSGTGHSDLGDILLMPTTGKLKLNPGTSGNPDSGYRSRFSHDTEKASAGYYEVTLADYGVKARLTATTRV
;
A
#
# COMPACT_ATOMS: atom_id res chain seq x y z
N MET A 1 33.53 -4.51 -82.25
CA MET A 1 33.67 -3.65 -81.06
C MET A 1 32.61 -4.07 -80.05
N LYS A 2 33.03 -4.54 -78.87
CA LYS A 2 32.18 -5.17 -77.84
C LYS A 2 31.60 -4.09 -76.93
N SER A 3 30.27 -3.98 -76.82
CA SER A 3 29.61 -3.13 -75.82
C SER A 3 29.42 -3.91 -74.51
N LYS A 4 30.09 -3.46 -73.45
CA LYS A 4 29.82 -3.83 -72.06
C LYS A 4 29.49 -2.53 -71.30
N LEU A 5 28.25 -2.37 -70.88
CA LEU A 5 27.81 -1.36 -69.91
C LEU A 5 26.82 -2.10 -68.99
N LEU A 6 27.32 -2.84 -68.00
CA LEU A 6 27.49 -2.45 -66.60
C LEU A 6 26.15 -2.09 -65.93
N ASN A 7 25.45 -3.11 -65.41
CA ASN A 7 24.28 -2.97 -64.54
C ASN A 7 24.70 -2.40 -63.19
N ALA A 8 24.29 -1.18 -62.87
CA ALA A 8 24.42 -0.60 -61.54
C ALA A 8 23.25 -1.10 -60.66
N GLY A 9 23.52 -2.09 -59.82
CA GLY A 9 22.59 -2.54 -58.79
C GLY A 9 22.57 -1.56 -57.62
N ILE A 10 21.47 -0.84 -57.43
CA ILE A 10 21.21 -0.04 -56.23
C ILE A 10 20.67 -1.01 -55.16
N SER A 11 21.54 -1.45 -54.25
CA SER A 11 21.10 -2.10 -53.01
C SER A 11 20.60 -1.03 -52.04
N LEU A 12 19.29 -0.86 -51.98
CA LEU A 12 18.62 -0.06 -50.97
C LEU A 12 18.69 -0.82 -49.64
N LEU A 13 19.59 -0.42 -48.73
CA LEU A 13 19.58 -0.89 -47.35
C LEU A 13 18.31 -0.35 -46.66
N LEU A 14 17.30 -1.21 -46.54
CA LEU A 14 16.19 -1.02 -45.63
C LEU A 14 16.72 -1.17 -44.19
N CYS A 15 17.13 -0.05 -43.59
CA CYS A 15 17.24 0.05 -42.14
C CYS A 15 15.83 -0.03 -41.54
N VAL A 16 15.33 -1.24 -41.35
CA VAL A 16 14.14 -1.49 -40.54
C VAL A 16 14.55 -1.12 -39.11
N GLY A 17 14.15 0.07 -38.68
CA GLY A 17 14.29 0.48 -37.29
C GLY A 17 13.54 -0.52 -36.42
N VAL A 18 14.27 -1.43 -35.79
CA VAL A 18 13.72 -2.28 -34.74
C VAL A 18 13.42 -1.35 -33.57
N SER A 19 12.19 -0.84 -33.52
CA SER A 19 11.66 -0.26 -32.30
C SER A 19 11.57 -1.39 -31.28
N ALA A 20 12.54 -1.45 -30.37
CA ALA A 20 12.44 -2.28 -29.19
C ALA A 20 11.13 -1.91 -28.48
N GLN A 21 10.21 -2.86 -28.42
CA GLN A 21 8.92 -2.67 -27.76
C GLN A 21 9.21 -2.37 -26.30
N GLN A 22 8.95 -1.14 -25.84
CA GLN A 22 9.01 -0.81 -24.41
C GLN A 22 8.09 -1.79 -23.69
N THR A 23 8.68 -2.72 -22.95
CA THR A 23 7.95 -3.65 -22.10
C THR A 23 7.32 -2.82 -20.99
N SER A 24 6.06 -2.43 -21.17
CA SER A 24 5.28 -1.80 -20.11
C SER A 24 5.22 -2.77 -18.93
N SER A 25 5.81 -2.37 -17.80
CA SER A 25 5.75 -3.14 -16.57
C SER A 25 4.29 -3.38 -16.20
N LYS A 26 3.92 -4.65 -16.00
CA LYS A 26 2.54 -5.02 -15.60
C LYS A 26 2.21 -4.58 -14.17
N VAL A 27 3.24 -4.28 -13.38
CA VAL A 27 3.11 -3.81 -11.99
C VAL A 27 2.30 -2.52 -11.90
N GLY A 28 2.37 -1.66 -12.93
CA GLY A 28 1.62 -0.39 -12.96
C GLY A 28 0.10 -0.55 -13.07
N TYR A 29 -0.42 -1.76 -13.32
CA TYR A 29 -1.85 -2.04 -13.32
C TYR A 29 -2.42 -2.39 -11.94
N VAL A 30 -1.56 -2.61 -10.95
CA VAL A 30 -1.98 -3.00 -9.60
C VAL A 30 -2.38 -1.75 -8.82
N ASP A 31 -3.62 -1.72 -8.35
CA ASP A 31 -4.14 -0.72 -7.40
C ASP A 31 -4.42 -1.41 -6.05
N PRO A 32 -3.53 -1.24 -5.04
CA PRO A 32 -3.71 -1.86 -3.73
C PRO A 32 -4.91 -1.35 -2.93
N PHE A 33 -5.55 -0.24 -3.33
CA PHE A 33 -6.72 0.27 -2.62
C PHE A 33 -8.01 -0.50 -2.98
N ILE A 34 -8.02 -1.26 -4.08
CA ILE A 34 -9.19 -2.06 -4.45
C ILE A 34 -9.45 -3.13 -3.37
N GLY A 35 -10.65 -3.11 -2.79
CA GLY A 35 -11.06 -4.03 -1.72
C GLY A 35 -10.78 -3.54 -0.29
N THR A 36 -10.19 -2.35 -0.14
CA THR A 36 -9.86 -1.76 1.18
C THR A 36 -11.03 -0.99 1.82
N ASP A 37 -12.14 -0.81 1.10
CA ASP A 37 -13.43 -0.37 1.65
C ASP A 37 -14.47 -1.49 1.53
N GLY A 38 -15.59 -1.33 2.24
CA GLY A 38 -16.61 -2.37 2.34
C GLY A 38 -16.05 -3.66 2.94
N MET A 39 -16.59 -4.81 2.55
CA MET A 39 -16.23 -6.11 3.15
C MET A 39 -15.19 -6.90 2.33
N GLY A 40 -14.36 -6.20 1.55
CA GLY A 40 -13.27 -6.83 0.80
C GLY A 40 -12.11 -7.26 1.72
N HIS A 41 -11.80 -6.43 2.71
CA HIS A 41 -10.76 -6.67 3.72
C HIS A 41 -9.38 -6.96 3.12
N THR A 42 -8.99 -6.21 2.09
CA THR A 42 -7.58 -6.16 1.66
C THR A 42 -6.87 -5.03 2.39
N PHE A 43 -5.54 -4.99 2.29
CA PHE A 43 -4.71 -3.94 2.86
C PHE A 43 -3.90 -3.24 1.75
N PRO A 44 -3.65 -1.91 1.86
CA PRO A 44 -2.89 -1.16 0.84
C PRO A 44 -1.37 -1.20 1.06
N GLY A 45 -0.91 -1.79 2.17
CA GLY A 45 0.48 -1.84 2.57
C GLY A 45 1.43 -2.58 1.63
N ALA A 46 2.71 -2.45 1.93
CA ALA A 46 3.78 -3.06 1.16
C ALA A 46 3.98 -4.53 1.51
N CYS A 47 3.95 -5.39 0.49
CA CYS A 47 4.42 -6.77 0.58
C CYS A 47 5.01 -7.23 -0.76
N VAL A 48 5.92 -8.21 -0.71
CA VAL A 48 6.33 -8.96 -1.90
C VAL A 48 5.39 -10.16 -2.11
N PRO A 49 5.35 -10.76 -3.32
CA PRO A 49 4.57 -11.97 -3.54
C PRO A 49 4.93 -13.06 -2.51
N PHE A 50 3.92 -13.54 -1.79
CA PHE A 50 4.06 -14.57 -0.73
C PHE A 50 5.03 -14.18 0.41
N GLY A 51 5.24 -12.87 0.63
CA GLY A 51 6.06 -12.36 1.73
C GLY A 51 5.42 -12.61 3.09
N GLY A 52 6.25 -12.91 4.09
CA GLY A 52 5.83 -13.10 5.47
C GLY A 52 5.58 -11.78 6.23
N VAL A 53 5.99 -10.64 5.67
CA VAL A 53 5.69 -9.30 6.17
C VAL A 53 4.68 -8.63 5.24
N GLN A 54 3.65 -8.04 5.85
CA GLN A 54 2.63 -7.22 5.20
C GLN A 54 2.63 -5.88 5.92
N LEU A 55 3.55 -4.98 5.57
CA LEU A 55 3.74 -3.73 6.30
C LEU A 55 2.72 -2.69 5.83
N SER A 56 1.68 -2.46 6.63
CA SER A 56 0.48 -1.72 6.23
C SER A 56 -0.01 -0.75 7.32
N PRO A 57 -0.71 0.34 6.95
CA PRO A 57 -1.46 1.14 7.91
C PRO A 57 -2.60 0.37 8.59
N ASP A 58 -2.82 0.68 9.86
CA ASP A 58 -4.03 0.33 10.63
C ASP A 58 -4.86 1.59 10.86
N THR A 59 -6.14 1.61 10.47
CA THR A 59 -7.05 2.75 10.75
C THR A 59 -7.80 2.57 12.07
N ASP A 60 -8.02 1.34 12.49
CA ASP A 60 -8.48 0.99 13.84
C ASP A 60 -7.92 -0.37 14.31
N THR A 61 -7.90 -0.57 15.62
CA THR A 61 -7.39 -1.79 16.27
C THR A 61 -8.41 -2.26 17.29
N ILE A 62 -9.65 -2.49 16.82
CA ILE A 62 -10.75 -2.92 17.68
C ILE A 62 -10.41 -4.33 18.21
N PRO A 63 -10.40 -4.58 19.53
CA PRO A 63 -10.19 -5.91 20.05
C PRO A 63 -11.48 -6.73 19.93
N HIS A 64 -11.37 -8.05 19.74
CA HIS A 64 -12.54 -8.94 19.68
C HIS A 64 -13.43 -8.83 20.93
N ASN A 65 -12.83 -8.68 22.13
CA ASN A 65 -13.55 -8.48 23.38
C ASN A 65 -12.95 -7.34 24.20
N VAL A 66 -13.82 -6.56 24.86
CA VAL A 66 -13.44 -5.59 25.91
C VAL A 66 -14.21 -5.94 27.17
N ASN A 67 -13.49 -6.24 28.27
CA ASN A 67 -14.09 -6.61 29.55
C ASN A 67 -15.15 -7.73 29.42
N GLY A 68 -14.85 -8.75 28.62
CA GLY A 68 -15.74 -9.89 28.37
C GLY A 68 -16.92 -9.61 27.43
N LYS A 69 -17.00 -8.42 26.82
CA LYS A 69 -18.04 -8.08 25.84
C LYS A 69 -17.48 -8.07 24.43
N TYR A 70 -18.13 -8.82 23.54
CA TYR A 70 -17.83 -8.84 22.12
C TYR A 70 -17.99 -7.47 21.48
N GLN A 71 -17.09 -7.12 20.55
CA GLN A 71 -17.11 -5.86 19.79
C GLN A 71 -17.59 -6.13 18.36
N PRO A 72 -18.84 -5.78 18.00
CA PRO A 72 -19.42 -6.15 16.70
C PRO A 72 -18.67 -5.59 15.49
N ARG A 73 -18.03 -4.44 15.66
CA ARG A 73 -17.30 -3.74 14.60
C ARG A 73 -15.93 -4.34 14.32
N VAL A 74 -15.47 -5.30 15.11
CA VAL A 74 -14.13 -5.90 14.94
C VAL A 74 -13.92 -6.46 13.53
N TYR A 75 -14.98 -7.02 12.94
CA TYR A 75 -14.93 -7.59 11.59
C TYR A 75 -14.91 -6.57 10.48
N GLU A 76 -15.19 -5.29 10.74
CA GLU A 76 -14.94 -4.24 9.76
C GLU A 76 -13.44 -4.10 9.48
N TYR A 77 -12.58 -4.51 10.42
CA TYR A 77 -11.13 -4.25 10.43
C TYR A 77 -10.28 -5.52 10.29
N CYS A 78 -10.77 -6.53 9.55
CA CYS A 78 -10.07 -7.81 9.43
C CYS A 78 -8.64 -7.70 8.86
N ALA A 79 -8.38 -6.66 8.06
CA ALA A 79 -7.07 -6.35 7.48
C ALA A 79 -6.46 -5.05 8.03
N GLY A 80 -6.93 -4.54 9.18
CA GLY A 80 -6.40 -3.35 9.84
C GLY A 80 -6.81 -2.01 9.23
N TYR A 81 -7.01 -1.94 7.91
CA TYR A 81 -7.28 -0.71 7.19
C TYR A 81 -8.71 -0.61 6.62
N ARG A 82 -9.28 0.59 6.69
CA ARG A 82 -10.51 0.99 5.99
C ARG A 82 -10.32 2.28 5.24
N TYR A 83 -10.55 2.25 3.93
CA TYR A 83 -10.41 3.43 3.08
C TYR A 83 -11.27 4.59 3.58
N SER A 84 -12.48 4.33 4.05
CA SER A 84 -13.40 5.36 4.53
C SER A 84 -13.01 6.02 5.86
N ASP A 85 -12.00 5.50 6.57
CA ASP A 85 -11.59 6.05 7.86
C ASP A 85 -10.70 7.29 7.72
N PRO A 86 -10.88 8.32 8.57
CA PRO A 86 -10.12 9.58 8.46
C PRO A 86 -8.82 9.58 9.27
N THR A 87 -8.48 8.51 9.99
CA THR A 87 -7.33 8.46 10.90
C THR A 87 -6.59 7.13 10.84
N ILE A 88 -5.29 7.18 11.06
CA ILE A 88 -4.39 6.03 11.17
C ILE A 88 -3.93 5.90 12.63
N VAL A 89 -4.02 4.69 13.17
CA VAL A 89 -3.45 4.28 14.47
C VAL A 89 -1.93 4.18 14.36
N GLY A 90 -1.43 3.50 13.35
CA GLY A 90 -0.02 3.31 13.08
C GLY A 90 0.19 2.35 11.91
N PHE A 91 1.38 1.74 11.85
CA PHE A 91 1.76 0.79 10.80
C PHE A 91 2.26 -0.49 11.44
N SER A 92 1.59 -1.61 11.21
CA SER A 92 1.96 -2.93 11.73
C SER A 92 2.51 -3.84 10.63
N HIS A 93 3.17 -4.93 11.02
CA HIS A 93 4.01 -5.73 10.12
C HIS A 93 3.32 -7.00 9.59
N THR A 94 2.16 -7.38 10.15
CA THR A 94 1.46 -8.64 9.83
C THR A 94 -0.01 -8.36 9.59
N HIS A 95 -0.55 -8.87 8.46
CA HIS A 95 -1.95 -8.66 8.08
C HIS A 95 -2.50 -9.84 7.30
N PHE A 96 -3.77 -10.17 7.54
CA PHE A 96 -4.52 -11.04 6.65
C PHE A 96 -5.14 -10.25 5.50
N SER A 97 -5.26 -10.88 4.33
CA SER A 97 -5.92 -10.30 3.15
C SER A 97 -7.14 -11.12 2.78
N GLY A 98 -8.32 -10.49 2.81
CA GLY A 98 -9.59 -11.07 2.37
C GLY A 98 -10.28 -11.99 3.38
N THR A 99 -9.96 -11.89 4.67
CA THR A 99 -10.55 -12.74 5.71
C THR A 99 -11.88 -12.19 6.23
N GLY A 100 -12.68 -13.06 6.85
CA GLY A 100 -13.89 -12.69 7.59
C GLY A 100 -13.69 -12.61 9.11
N HIS A 101 -12.45 -12.70 9.58
CA HIS A 101 -12.07 -12.59 10.98
C HIS A 101 -10.78 -11.76 11.10
N SER A 102 -10.72 -10.94 12.14
CA SER A 102 -9.58 -10.07 12.47
C SER A 102 -8.57 -10.77 13.38
N ASP A 103 -7.31 -10.77 12.99
CA ASP A 103 -6.15 -11.17 13.80
C ASP A 103 -4.92 -10.48 13.20
N LEU A 104 -3.71 -10.75 13.74
CA LEU A 104 -2.47 -10.07 13.39
C LEU A 104 -2.52 -8.58 13.74
N GLY A 105 -1.90 -7.69 12.95
CA GLY A 105 -1.68 -6.30 13.34
C GLY A 105 -0.50 -6.15 14.32
N ASP A 106 0.49 -7.05 14.22
CA ASP A 106 1.58 -7.15 15.19
C ASP A 106 2.68 -6.11 14.91
N ILE A 107 3.35 -5.69 15.99
CA ILE A 107 4.48 -4.74 15.94
C ILE A 107 4.07 -3.42 15.27
N LEU A 108 3.16 -2.71 15.95
CA LEU A 108 2.70 -1.38 15.52
C LEU A 108 3.79 -0.33 15.76
N LEU A 109 4.16 0.39 14.69
CA LEU A 109 5.00 1.57 14.75
C LEU A 109 4.20 2.81 14.39
N MET A 110 4.28 3.84 15.24
CA MET A 110 3.67 5.15 14.98
C MET A 110 4.72 6.26 15.14
N PRO A 111 5.21 6.86 14.04
CA PRO A 111 6.12 7.99 14.13
C PRO A 111 5.33 9.24 14.55
N THR A 112 5.81 9.92 15.59
CA THR A 112 5.14 11.10 16.17
C THR A 112 6.12 12.24 16.42
N THR A 113 5.59 13.45 16.49
CA THR A 113 6.29 14.65 16.95
C THR A 113 5.51 15.30 18.09
N GLY A 114 6.18 16.09 18.93
CA GLY A 114 5.55 16.77 20.05
C GLY A 114 5.32 15.89 21.28
N LYS A 115 4.18 16.09 21.97
CA LYS A 115 3.91 15.44 23.26
C LYS A 115 3.66 13.95 23.09
N LEU A 116 4.42 13.13 23.82
CA LEU A 116 4.22 11.68 23.87
C LEU A 116 2.83 11.34 24.45
N LYS A 117 2.08 10.52 23.71
CA LYS A 117 0.82 9.91 24.14
C LYS A 117 0.97 8.41 24.00
N LEU A 118 0.50 7.65 24.99
CA LEU A 118 0.72 6.20 25.07
C LEU A 118 -0.49 5.37 24.62
N ASN A 119 -1.64 6.02 24.42
CA ASN A 119 -2.85 5.39 23.93
C ASN A 119 -3.22 5.98 22.57
N PRO A 120 -3.87 5.20 21.69
CA PRO A 120 -4.20 5.65 20.34
C PRO A 120 -5.28 6.74 20.31
N GLY A 121 -6.16 6.79 21.31
CA GLY A 121 -7.39 7.58 21.23
C GLY A 121 -8.38 6.95 20.24
N THR A 122 -9.47 7.64 19.94
CA THR A 122 -10.53 7.12 19.04
C THR A 122 -10.61 7.92 17.75
N SER A 123 -11.11 7.33 16.68
CA SER A 123 -11.32 8.03 15.39
C SER A 123 -12.11 9.34 15.56
N GLY A 124 -13.12 9.36 16.45
CA GLY A 124 -13.91 10.57 16.76
C GLY A 124 -13.26 11.56 17.74
N ASN A 125 -12.16 11.19 18.41
CA ASN A 125 -11.40 12.07 19.30
C ASN A 125 -9.89 11.74 19.21
N PRO A 126 -9.26 11.95 18.04
CA PRO A 126 -7.87 11.56 17.81
C PRO A 126 -6.90 12.35 18.69
N ASP A 127 -7.24 13.58 19.07
CA ASP A 127 -6.42 14.43 19.92
C ASP A 127 -6.25 13.89 21.34
N SER A 128 -7.08 12.94 21.77
CA SER A 128 -6.91 12.21 23.04
C SER A 128 -5.75 11.21 23.04
N GLY A 129 -5.22 10.85 21.86
CA GLY A 129 -4.20 9.82 21.71
C GLY A 129 -3.21 10.08 20.58
N TYR A 130 -2.41 9.06 20.26
CA TYR A 130 -1.33 9.17 19.28
C TYR A 130 -1.76 8.97 17.81
N ARG A 131 -3.02 8.57 17.55
CA ARG A 131 -3.48 8.38 16.16
C ARG A 131 -3.41 9.71 15.40
N SER A 132 -3.23 9.63 14.09
CA SER A 132 -3.14 10.82 13.25
C SER A 132 -4.20 10.85 12.18
N ARG A 133 -4.76 12.03 11.90
CA ARG A 133 -5.55 12.32 10.71
C ARG A 133 -4.70 12.17 9.44
N PHE A 134 -5.30 11.71 8.36
CA PHE A 134 -4.66 11.65 7.03
C PHE A 134 -5.67 11.97 5.92
N SER A 135 -5.20 12.10 4.68
CA SER A 135 -6.04 12.24 3.48
C SER A 135 -5.48 11.39 2.35
N HIS A 136 -6.37 10.78 1.55
CA HIS A 136 -6.02 10.06 0.34
C HIS A 136 -5.30 10.93 -0.71
N ASP A 137 -5.45 12.26 -0.66
CA ASP A 137 -4.70 13.19 -1.52
C ASP A 137 -3.17 13.07 -1.30
N THR A 138 -2.77 12.63 -0.10
CA THR A 138 -1.39 12.45 0.32
C THR A 138 -1.00 11.00 0.55
N GLU A 139 -1.89 10.08 0.21
CA GLU A 139 -1.72 8.64 0.34
C GLU A 139 -1.47 8.01 -1.03
N LYS A 140 -0.49 7.12 -1.12
CA LYS A 140 -0.22 6.38 -2.35
C LYS A 140 0.18 4.96 -2.04
N ALA A 141 -0.26 4.03 -2.87
CA ALA A 141 0.12 2.63 -2.80
C ALA A 141 0.45 2.12 -4.21
N SER A 142 1.39 1.18 -4.28
CA SER A 142 1.71 0.40 -5.47
C SER A 142 2.31 -0.93 -5.03
N ALA A 143 2.53 -1.89 -5.93
CA ALA A 143 3.06 -3.19 -5.51
C ALA A 143 4.41 -3.04 -4.76
N GLY A 144 4.44 -3.49 -3.50
CA GLY A 144 5.62 -3.43 -2.64
C GLY A 144 5.90 -2.05 -2.01
N TYR A 145 4.99 -1.07 -2.12
CA TYR A 145 5.18 0.28 -1.59
C TYR A 145 3.89 0.92 -1.07
N TYR A 146 3.99 1.62 0.06
CA TYR A 146 2.93 2.46 0.59
C TYR A 146 3.53 3.76 1.14
N GLU A 147 2.83 4.89 0.98
CA GLU A 147 3.16 6.15 1.66
C GLU A 147 1.92 6.93 2.06
N VAL A 148 2.04 7.69 3.15
CA VAL A 148 1.00 8.62 3.61
C VAL A 148 1.62 9.77 4.42
N THR A 149 0.93 10.91 4.45
CA THR A 149 1.28 12.00 5.36
C THR A 149 0.38 11.95 6.60
N LEU A 150 1.00 11.87 7.78
CA LEU A 150 0.35 11.98 9.08
C LEU A 150 0.16 13.46 9.41
N ALA A 151 -1.04 13.99 9.18
CA ALA A 151 -1.32 15.41 9.18
C ALA A 151 -1.08 16.07 10.55
N ASP A 152 -1.42 15.37 11.64
CA ASP A 152 -1.26 15.91 12.99
C ASP A 152 0.20 16.03 13.44
N TYR A 153 1.11 15.30 12.78
CA TYR A 153 2.53 15.26 13.12
C TYR A 153 3.44 15.93 12.08
N GLY A 154 2.91 16.24 10.89
CA GLY A 154 3.70 16.73 9.76
C GLY A 154 4.75 15.72 9.29
N VAL A 155 4.48 14.41 9.46
CA VAL A 155 5.43 13.33 9.13
C VAL A 155 4.96 12.58 7.89
N LYS A 156 5.86 12.36 6.92
CA LYS A 156 5.61 11.48 5.78
C LYS A 156 6.16 10.08 6.05
N ALA A 157 5.27 9.11 6.23
CA ALA A 157 5.63 7.70 6.37
C ALA A 157 5.73 7.03 4.99
N ARG A 158 6.77 6.22 4.79
CA ARG A 158 7.02 5.46 3.56
C ARG A 158 7.46 4.05 3.92
N LEU A 159 6.78 3.07 3.36
CA LEU A 159 6.90 1.66 3.72
C LEU A 159 7.26 0.86 2.47
N THR A 160 8.14 -0.11 2.63
CA THR A 160 8.41 -1.16 1.65
C THR A 160 8.72 -2.44 2.39
N ALA A 161 8.67 -3.57 1.68
CA ALA A 161 8.91 -4.86 2.28
C ALA A 161 9.69 -5.76 1.32
N THR A 162 10.41 -6.69 1.93
CA THR A 162 11.03 -7.87 1.34
C THR A 162 10.27 -9.11 1.82
N THR A 163 10.83 -10.31 1.63
CA THR A 163 10.17 -11.55 2.04
C THR A 163 9.91 -11.64 3.55
N ARG A 164 10.72 -11.01 4.41
CA ARG A 164 10.63 -11.13 5.88
C ARG A 164 11.04 -9.87 6.66
N VAL A 165 11.26 -8.75 5.97
CA VAL A 165 11.68 -7.45 6.53
C VAL A 165 10.90 -6.37 5.81
#